data_AF-A0A3A4QUJ5-F1
#
_entry.id   AF-A0A3A4QUJ5-F1
#
_cell.length_a   1.000
_cell.length_b   1.000
_cell.length_c   1.000
_cell.angle_alpha   90.00
_cell.angle_beta   90.00
_cell.angle_gamma   90.00
#
_symmetry.space_group_name_H-M   'P 1'
#
loop_
_entity.id
_entity.type
_entity.pdbx_description
1 polymer ?
#
loop_
_entity_poly.entity_id
_entity_poly.type
_entity_poly.pdbx_seq_one_letter_code
_entity_poly.pdbx_strand_id
1 'polypeptide(L)'
;MSESTNNLYLRFPVARRIEHLIMLLSFTTLGLTGLPQKYPESSIGAFVLGLLGGIENLRFIHHTAAIIMMFGTAYHILVMGYSVFVLRDQMSMLPSIQDAKDGLRALLYNIGFVKTYPQMGRYTFEEKMEYWAFLWGAVVMGATGFLMWNPITATQYLPGQFVPAAKAAHGGEAVLAVLAIIIWHMYGVHIKRFNKAMWTGTQTEEEMLHEHPLELADMKAGLADKRPDAATLRKRKMIYYPVAAIVTLGMLAGIFGFINGEKTALTTITPLTETQIYSPQTPKP
;
A
#
# COMPACT_ATOMS: atom_id res chain seq x y z
N MET A 1 -6.30 11.36 42.67
CA MET A 1 -5.81 11.42 41.29
C MET A 1 -4.59 10.51 41.25
N SER A 2 -4.72 9.30 40.70
CA SER A 2 -3.58 8.38 40.62
C SER A 2 -2.60 8.92 39.60
N GLU A 3 -1.32 8.99 39.96
CA GLU A 3 -0.23 9.17 38.99
C GLU A 3 -0.36 8.09 37.91
N SER A 4 -0.84 8.47 36.73
CA SER A 4 -0.77 7.61 35.56
C SER A 4 0.70 7.54 35.19
N THR A 5 1.36 6.44 35.56
CA THR A 5 2.66 6.12 34.98
C THR A 5 2.43 6.04 33.48
N ASN A 6 3.00 7.00 32.75
CA ASN A 6 2.87 7.14 31.31
C ASN A 6 3.73 6.06 30.63
N ASN A 7 3.42 4.80 30.91
CA ASN A 7 4.15 3.66 30.38
C ASN A 7 4.00 3.67 28.86
N LEU A 8 5.13 3.73 28.17
CA LEU A 8 5.20 3.67 26.73
C LEU A 8 5.50 2.24 26.31
N TYR A 9 4.66 1.68 25.44
CA TYR A 9 4.80 0.34 24.90
C TYR A 9 5.31 0.43 23.46
N LEU A 10 6.37 -0.33 23.16
CA LEU A 10 6.90 -0.44 21.80
C LEU A 10 5.94 -1.28 20.94
N ARG A 11 5.30 -0.67 19.95
CA ARG A 11 4.39 -1.35 19.02
C ARG A 11 5.07 -1.67 17.69
N PHE A 12 5.86 -0.73 17.16
CA PHE A 12 6.51 -0.85 15.85
C PHE A 12 8.00 -0.50 15.88
N PRO A 13 8.89 -1.45 15.48
CA PRO A 13 10.31 -1.15 15.36
C PRO A 13 10.57 -0.19 14.20
N VAL A 14 11.71 0.50 14.23
CA VAL A 14 12.11 1.51 13.23
C VAL A 14 12.02 0.96 11.80
N ALA A 15 12.47 -0.27 11.56
CA ALA A 15 12.43 -0.88 10.23
C ALA A 15 11.01 -0.93 9.63
N ARG A 16 9.99 -1.26 10.44
CA ARG A 16 8.58 -1.28 9.98
C ARG A 16 8.04 0.12 9.69
N ARG A 17 8.51 1.13 10.43
CA ARG A 17 8.13 2.53 10.19
C ARG A 17 8.74 3.09 8.92
N ILE A 18 10.02 2.77 8.65
CA ILE A 18 10.70 3.14 7.41
C ILE A 18 10.01 2.47 6.22
N GLU A 19 9.73 1.17 6.31
CA GLU A 19 8.98 0.42 5.30
C GLU A 19 7.63 1.09 5.00
N HIS A 20 6.84 1.39 6.03
CA HIS A 20 5.58 2.11 5.87
C HIS A 20 5.75 3.48 5.22
N LEU A 21 6.76 4.26 5.60
CA LEU A 21 7.00 5.57 5.01
C LEU A 21 7.33 5.46 3.51
N ILE A 22 8.17 4.51 3.11
CA ILE A 22 8.50 4.28 1.70
C ILE A 22 7.24 3.90 0.91
N MET A 23 6.43 2.99 1.46
CA MET A 23 5.18 2.55 0.85
C MET A 23 4.15 3.69 0.75
N LEU A 24 4.01 4.49 1.81
CA LEU A 24 3.13 5.67 1.85
C LEU A 24 3.52 6.69 0.77
N LEU A 25 4.80 7.05 0.68
CA LEU A 25 5.28 8.01 -0.30
C LEU A 25 5.08 7.49 -1.72
N SER A 26 5.45 6.24 -1.98
CA SER A 26 5.26 5.61 -3.29
C SER A 26 3.78 5.53 -3.68
N PHE A 27 2.90 5.09 -2.77
CA PHE A 27 1.44 5.05 -3.01
C PHE A 27 0.89 6.45 -3.30
N THR A 28 1.31 7.45 -2.54
CA THR A 28 0.88 8.83 -2.73
C THR A 28 1.32 9.35 -4.10
N THR A 29 2.57 9.11 -4.50
CA THR A 29 3.06 9.48 -5.83
C THR A 29 2.30 8.75 -6.94
N LEU A 30 2.00 7.46 -6.78
CA LEU A 30 1.19 6.70 -7.73
C LEU A 30 -0.21 7.27 -7.87
N GLY A 31 -0.87 7.66 -6.78
CA GLY A 31 -2.18 8.31 -6.83
C GLY A 31 -2.14 9.68 -7.51
N LEU A 32 -1.17 10.53 -7.11
CA LEU A 32 -1.00 11.89 -7.65
C LEU A 32 -0.63 11.92 -9.13
N THR A 33 0.03 10.88 -9.64
CA THR A 33 0.36 10.76 -11.07
C THR A 33 -0.63 9.90 -11.84
N GLY A 34 -1.28 8.91 -11.22
CA GLY A 34 -2.24 8.02 -11.87
C GLY A 34 -3.60 8.68 -12.12
N LEU A 35 -4.12 9.44 -11.15
CA LEU A 35 -5.44 10.07 -11.28
C LEU A 35 -5.50 11.12 -12.41
N PRO A 36 -4.50 12.00 -12.60
CA PRO A 36 -4.47 12.88 -13.78
C PRO A 36 -4.48 12.14 -15.11
N GLN A 37 -3.82 10.98 -15.22
CA GLN A 37 -3.84 10.17 -16.45
C GLN A 37 -5.22 9.56 -16.72
N LYS A 38 -5.96 9.21 -15.66
CA LYS A 38 -7.33 8.69 -15.76
C LYS A 38 -8.34 9.79 -16.11
N TYR A 39 -8.15 10.99 -15.57
CA TYR A 39 -9.05 12.14 -15.73
C TYR A 39 -8.35 13.35 -16.37
N PRO A 40 -7.87 13.24 -17.62
CA PRO A 40 -7.07 14.28 -18.27
C PRO A 40 -7.83 15.59 -18.48
N GLU A 41 -9.15 15.53 -18.67
CA GLU A 41 -10.01 16.71 -18.86
C GLU A 41 -10.32 17.46 -17.56
N SER A 42 -9.92 16.93 -16.40
CA SER A 42 -10.13 17.62 -15.13
C SER A 42 -9.14 18.78 -14.97
N SER A 43 -9.61 19.92 -14.44
CA SER A 43 -8.75 21.09 -14.18
C SER A 43 -7.60 20.76 -13.22
N ILE A 44 -7.85 19.90 -12.23
CA ILE A 44 -6.83 19.37 -11.32
C ILE A 44 -5.81 18.52 -12.08
N GLY A 45 -6.27 17.64 -12.98
CA GLY A 45 -5.40 16.83 -13.82
C GLY A 45 -4.50 17.68 -14.71
N ALA A 46 -5.06 18.70 -15.37
CA ALA A 46 -4.33 19.66 -16.18
C ALA A 46 -3.30 20.46 -15.35
N PHE A 47 -3.67 20.88 -14.13
CA PHE A 47 -2.75 21.56 -13.22
C PHE A 47 -1.55 20.67 -12.84
N VAL A 48 -1.80 19.42 -12.43
CA VAL A 48 -0.73 18.48 -12.07
C VAL A 48 0.15 18.15 -13.29
N LEU A 49 -0.45 17.98 -14.45
CA LEU A 49 0.28 17.76 -15.70
C LEU A 49 1.22 18.93 -16.03
N GLY A 50 0.74 20.17 -15.89
CA GLY A 50 1.54 21.38 -16.06
C GLY A 50 2.67 21.50 -15.04
N LEU A 51 2.38 21.22 -13.77
CA LEU A 51 3.36 21.26 -12.67
C LEU A 51 4.51 20.26 -12.88
N LEU A 52 4.19 19.07 -13.40
CA LEU A 52 5.19 18.03 -13.67
C LEU A 52 5.89 18.19 -15.02
N GLY A 53 5.55 19.20 -15.82
CA GLY A 53 6.20 19.48 -17.10
C GLY A 53 5.75 18.58 -18.25
N GLY A 54 4.52 18.04 -18.19
CA GLY A 54 3.90 17.28 -19.26
C GLY A 54 3.79 15.77 -19.00
N ILE A 55 3.22 15.07 -19.99
CA ILE A 55 2.81 13.67 -19.85
C ILE A 55 3.98 12.71 -19.70
N GLU A 56 5.12 13.00 -20.31
CA GLU A 56 6.31 12.14 -20.25
C GLU A 56 6.91 12.08 -18.84
N ASN A 57 7.13 13.25 -18.22
CA ASN A 57 7.59 13.30 -16.83
C ASN A 57 6.59 12.66 -15.88
N LEU A 58 5.30 12.92 -16.09
CA LEU A 58 4.24 12.36 -15.26
C LEU A 58 4.21 10.82 -15.31
N ARG A 59 4.35 10.23 -16.51
CA ARG A 59 4.46 8.78 -16.71
C ARG A 59 5.76 8.22 -16.10
N PHE A 60 6.88 8.90 -16.32
CA PHE A 60 8.18 8.52 -15.77
C PHE A 60 8.17 8.46 -14.23
N ILE A 61 7.59 9.48 -13.58
CA ILE A 61 7.43 9.51 -12.12
C ILE A 61 6.52 8.39 -11.66
N HIS A 62 5.39 8.15 -12.35
CA HIS A 62 4.47 7.05 -12.04
C HIS A 62 5.16 5.69 -12.09
N HIS A 63 5.89 5.41 -13.17
CA HIS A 63 6.66 4.19 -13.36
C HIS A 63 7.76 4.02 -12.29
N THR A 64 8.47 5.09 -11.97
CA THR A 64 9.50 5.07 -10.92
C THR A 64 8.89 4.76 -9.55
N ALA A 65 7.76 5.39 -9.21
CA ALA A 65 7.03 5.10 -7.99
C ALA A 65 6.52 3.66 -7.95
N ALA A 66 6.04 3.12 -9.07
CA ALA A 66 5.61 1.73 -9.20
C ALA A 66 6.75 0.74 -8.93
N ILE A 67 7.95 1.02 -9.47
CA ILE A 67 9.15 0.21 -9.21
C ILE A 67 9.50 0.22 -7.73
N ILE A 68 9.50 1.40 -7.09
CA ILE A 68 9.73 1.52 -5.63
C ILE A 68 8.69 0.70 -4.85
N MET A 69 7.41 0.76 -5.24
CA MET A 69 6.34 -0.03 -4.62
C MET A 69 6.59 -1.54 -4.78
N MET A 70 7.05 -2.00 -5.95
CA MET A 70 7.36 -3.41 -6.20
C MET A 70 8.49 -3.91 -5.29
N PHE A 71 9.58 -3.13 -5.18
CA PHE A 71 10.68 -3.47 -4.28
C PHE A 71 10.26 -3.42 -2.80
N GLY A 72 9.47 -2.42 -2.40
CA GLY A 72 8.90 -2.34 -1.06
C GLY A 72 8.01 -3.54 -0.72
N THR A 73 7.17 -3.96 -1.67
CA THR A 73 6.31 -5.15 -1.53
C THR A 73 7.14 -6.43 -1.43
N ALA A 74 8.16 -6.59 -2.26
CA ALA A 74 9.07 -7.74 -2.22
C ALA A 74 9.82 -7.80 -0.88
N TYR A 75 10.32 -6.66 -0.39
CA TYR A 75 10.93 -6.55 0.93
C TYR A 75 9.93 -6.94 2.04
N HIS A 76 8.71 -6.42 1.99
CA HIS A 76 7.67 -6.74 2.97
C HIS A 76 7.38 -8.24 3.05
N ILE A 77 7.28 -8.92 1.90
CA ILE A 77 7.10 -10.38 1.83
C ILE A 77 8.26 -11.11 2.53
N LEU A 78 9.51 -10.69 2.31
CA LEU A 78 10.68 -11.30 2.96
C LEU A 78 10.74 -11.01 4.46
N VAL A 79 10.37 -9.81 4.91
CA VAL A 79 10.34 -9.52 6.35
C VAL A 79 9.20 -10.29 7.03
N MET A 80 8.05 -10.41 6.36
CA MET A 80 6.94 -11.24 6.83
C MET A 80 7.38 -12.70 6.95
N GLY A 81 7.94 -13.29 5.88
CA GLY A 81 8.45 -14.65 5.90
C GLY A 81 9.42 -14.90 7.05
N TYR A 82 10.34 -13.96 7.31
CA TYR A 82 11.28 -14.03 8.42
C TYR A 82 10.58 -14.00 9.79
N SER A 83 9.65 -13.06 9.96
CA SER A 83 8.87 -12.87 11.19
C SER A 83 8.05 -14.12 11.54
N VAL A 84 7.36 -14.74 10.59
CA VAL A 84 6.58 -15.95 10.84
C VAL A 84 7.44 -17.21 10.95
N PHE A 85 8.38 -17.42 10.03
CA PHE A 85 9.14 -18.68 10.01
C PHE A 85 10.26 -18.71 11.05
N VAL A 86 11.09 -17.67 11.09
CA VAL A 86 12.28 -17.62 11.96
C VAL A 86 11.86 -17.24 13.38
N LEU A 87 11.19 -16.10 13.51
CA LEU A 87 10.85 -15.53 14.81
C LEU A 87 9.60 -16.16 15.45
N ARG A 88 8.76 -16.86 14.67
CA ARG A 88 7.47 -17.42 15.11
C ARG A 88 6.56 -16.38 15.72
N ASP A 89 6.58 -15.18 15.15
CA ASP A 89 5.55 -14.19 15.44
C ASP A 89 4.18 -14.77 15.08
N GLN A 90 3.19 -14.44 15.91
CA GLN A 90 1.81 -14.83 15.63
C GLN A 90 1.36 -14.17 14.31
N MET A 91 0.64 -14.92 13.49
CA MET A 91 0.05 -14.41 12.24
C MET A 91 -1.19 -13.56 12.51
N SER A 92 -1.05 -12.54 13.36
CA SER A 92 -2.15 -11.71 13.84
C SER A 92 -2.85 -10.90 12.74
N MET A 93 -2.22 -10.74 11.58
CA MET A 93 -2.81 -10.11 10.39
C MET A 93 -3.72 -11.05 9.59
N LEU A 94 -3.75 -12.36 9.87
CA LEU A 94 -4.70 -13.24 9.19
C LEU A 94 -6.13 -12.92 9.66
N PRO A 95 -7.09 -12.75 8.74
CA PRO A 95 -8.48 -12.57 9.11
C PRO A 95 -9.01 -13.87 9.71
N SER A 96 -9.85 -13.73 10.72
CA SER A 96 -10.48 -14.83 11.44
C SER A 96 -11.97 -14.56 11.59
N ILE A 97 -12.72 -15.59 11.99
CA ILE A 97 -14.15 -15.44 12.30
C ILE A 97 -14.35 -14.43 13.44
N GLN A 98 -13.36 -14.27 14.33
CA GLN A 98 -13.41 -13.27 15.40
C GLN A 98 -13.47 -11.85 14.84
N ASP A 99 -12.73 -11.55 13.76
CA ASP A 99 -12.73 -10.22 13.15
C ASP A 99 -14.10 -9.83 12.59
N ALA A 100 -14.86 -10.81 12.04
CA ALA A 100 -16.23 -10.59 11.61
C ALA A 100 -17.19 -10.32 12.79
N LYS A 101 -17.00 -11.02 13.93
CA LYS A 101 -17.75 -10.76 15.16
C LYS A 101 -17.43 -9.38 15.74
N ASP A 102 -16.16 -9.00 15.73
CA ASP A 102 -15.70 -7.70 16.22
C ASP A 102 -16.22 -6.57 15.33
N GLY A 103 -16.21 -6.74 14.01
CA GLY A 103 -16.80 -5.80 13.06
C GLY A 103 -18.31 -5.61 13.27
N LEU A 104 -19.06 -6.71 13.42
CA LEU A 104 -20.49 -6.64 13.73
C LEU A 104 -20.75 -5.95 15.07
N ARG A 105 -19.95 -6.27 16.11
CA ARG A 105 -20.09 -5.66 17.42
C ARG A 105 -19.74 -4.17 17.41
N ALA A 106 -18.70 -3.77 16.67
CA ALA A 106 -18.33 -2.38 16.47
C ALA A 106 -19.46 -1.61 15.76
N LEU A 107 -20.09 -2.21 14.75
CA LEU A 107 -21.28 -1.64 14.10
C LEU A 107 -22.42 -1.45 15.10
N LEU A 108 -22.80 -2.51 15.83
CA LEU A 108 -23.86 -2.47 16.84
C LEU A 108 -23.58 -1.47 17.96
N TYR A 109 -22.31 -1.30 18.34
CA TYR A 109 -21.89 -0.26 19.29
C TYR A 109 -22.09 1.14 18.73
N ASN A 110 -21.64 1.39 17.49
CA ASN A 110 -21.75 2.71 16.85
C ASN A 110 -23.21 3.15 16.64
N ILE A 111 -24.15 2.21 16.45
CA ILE A 111 -25.59 2.50 16.35
C ILE A 111 -26.34 2.39 17.69
N GLY A 112 -25.63 2.15 18.79
CA GLY A 112 -26.17 2.22 20.16
C GLY A 112 -26.83 0.96 20.71
N PHE A 113 -26.80 -0.18 19.99
CA PHE A 113 -27.37 -1.45 20.48
C PHE A 113 -26.46 -2.17 21.49
N VAL A 114 -25.16 -1.88 21.48
CA VAL A 114 -24.19 -2.45 22.43
C VAL A 114 -23.49 -1.32 23.17
N LYS A 115 -23.31 -1.47 24.49
CA LYS A 115 -22.73 -0.43 25.36
C LYS A 115 -21.20 -0.45 25.44
N THR A 116 -20.56 -1.54 25.00
CA THR A 116 -19.11 -1.72 25.10
C THR A 116 -18.50 -2.00 23.74
N TYR A 117 -17.46 -1.25 23.40
CA TYR A 117 -16.67 -1.47 22.19
C TYR A 117 -15.98 -2.84 22.26
N PRO A 118 -15.86 -3.60 21.16
CA PRO A 118 -15.14 -4.88 21.13
C PRO A 118 -13.68 -4.73 21.60
N GLN A 119 -13.23 -5.70 22.39
CA GLN A 119 -11.83 -5.78 22.79
C GLN A 119 -11.04 -6.47 21.69
N MET A 120 -10.09 -5.75 21.08
CA MET A 120 -9.33 -6.25 19.94
C MET A 120 -7.86 -6.52 20.30
N GLY A 121 -7.24 -7.34 19.45
CA GLY A 121 -5.83 -7.72 19.56
C GLY A 121 -4.86 -6.69 19.01
N ARG A 122 -3.65 -7.19 18.72
CA ARG A 122 -2.55 -6.40 18.15
C ARG A 122 -2.97 -5.62 16.91
N TYR A 123 -3.85 -6.19 16.09
CA TYR A 123 -4.50 -5.49 15.00
C TYR A 123 -6.01 -5.64 15.15
N THR A 124 -6.70 -4.51 15.03
CA THR A 124 -8.16 -4.40 14.95
C THR A 124 -8.67 -4.99 13.63
N PHE A 125 -9.97 -5.33 13.58
CA PHE A 125 -10.57 -5.81 12.32
C PHE A 125 -10.45 -4.75 11.21
N GLU A 126 -10.51 -3.46 11.56
CA GLU A 126 -10.36 -2.32 10.64
C GLU A 126 -8.96 -2.32 10.01
N GLU A 127 -7.91 -2.39 10.84
CA GLU A 127 -6.51 -2.46 10.36
C GLU A 127 -6.24 -3.70 9.50
N LYS A 128 -6.83 -4.85 9.86
CA LYS A 128 -6.71 -6.07 9.04
C LYS A 128 -7.43 -5.92 7.71
N MET A 129 -8.65 -5.40 7.68
CA MET A 129 -9.37 -5.16 6.42
C MET A 129 -8.59 -4.22 5.52
N GLU A 130 -8.04 -3.12 6.04
CA GLU A 130 -7.19 -2.20 5.28
C GLU A 130 -5.96 -2.91 4.70
N TYR A 131 -5.27 -3.72 5.52
CA TYR A 131 -4.10 -4.47 5.06
C TYR A 131 -4.44 -5.44 3.92
N TRP A 132 -5.55 -6.16 4.02
CA TRP A 132 -5.97 -7.13 3.00
C TRP A 132 -6.53 -6.46 1.75
N ALA A 133 -7.24 -5.34 1.90
CA ALA A 133 -7.65 -4.51 0.78
C ALA A 133 -6.42 -3.97 0.03
N PHE A 134 -5.40 -3.50 0.76
CA PHE A 134 -4.13 -3.07 0.17
C PHE A 134 -3.41 -4.23 -0.54
N LEU A 135 -3.34 -5.42 0.06
CA LEU A 135 -2.72 -6.59 -0.56
C LEU A 135 -3.43 -6.99 -1.86
N TRP A 136 -4.76 -7.03 -1.84
CA TRP A 136 -5.57 -7.27 -3.03
C TRP A 136 -5.32 -6.21 -4.11
N GLY A 137 -5.39 -4.94 -3.72
CA GLY A 137 -5.12 -3.81 -4.60
C GLY A 137 -3.73 -3.89 -5.22
N ALA A 138 -2.69 -4.22 -4.45
CA ALA A 138 -1.34 -4.39 -4.96
C ALA A 138 -1.24 -5.48 -6.04
N VAL A 139 -1.93 -6.61 -5.87
CA VAL A 139 -1.97 -7.68 -6.87
C VAL A 139 -2.69 -7.21 -8.14
N VAL A 140 -3.88 -6.61 -8.01
CA VAL A 140 -4.66 -6.12 -9.15
C VAL A 140 -3.90 -5.02 -9.89
N MET A 141 -3.35 -4.04 -9.18
CA MET A 141 -2.59 -2.91 -9.74
C MET A 141 -1.30 -3.39 -10.40
N GLY A 142 -0.58 -4.35 -9.81
CA GLY A 142 0.60 -4.96 -10.42
C GLY A 142 0.27 -5.69 -11.73
N ALA A 143 -0.76 -6.55 -11.72
CA ALA A 143 -1.15 -7.31 -12.90
C ALA A 143 -1.69 -6.43 -14.02
N THR A 144 -2.60 -5.51 -13.71
CA THR A 144 -3.18 -4.61 -14.72
C THR A 144 -2.17 -3.56 -15.20
N GLY A 145 -1.29 -3.09 -14.32
CA GLY A 145 -0.18 -2.21 -14.68
C GLY A 145 0.78 -2.89 -15.65
N PHE A 146 1.08 -4.17 -15.46
CA PHE A 146 1.88 -4.95 -16.41
C PHE A 146 1.25 -4.98 -17.80
N LEU A 147 -0.05 -5.29 -17.89
CA LEU A 147 -0.77 -5.38 -19.16
C LEU A 147 -0.80 -4.04 -19.91
N MET A 148 -0.87 -2.93 -19.17
CA MET A 148 -0.86 -1.58 -19.75
C MET A 148 0.53 -1.10 -20.13
N TRP A 149 1.56 -1.44 -19.34
CA TRP A 149 2.95 -1.07 -19.62
C TRP A 149 3.52 -1.91 -20.77
N ASN A 150 3.15 -3.19 -20.87
CA ASN A 150 3.69 -4.13 -21.85
C ASN A 150 2.60 -4.71 -22.77
N PRO A 151 1.82 -3.88 -23.50
CA PRO A 151 0.63 -4.33 -24.21
C PRO A 151 0.94 -5.32 -25.35
N ILE A 152 2.05 -5.14 -26.08
CA ILE A 152 2.43 -6.07 -27.17
C ILE A 152 2.81 -7.43 -26.58
N THR A 153 3.60 -7.45 -25.50
CA THR A 153 3.97 -8.70 -24.81
C THR A 153 2.72 -9.37 -24.23
N ALA A 154 1.81 -8.62 -23.63
CA ALA A 154 0.56 -9.14 -23.10
C ALA A 154 -0.31 -9.81 -24.18
N THR A 155 -0.42 -9.20 -25.36
CA THR A 155 -1.27 -9.73 -26.44
C THR A 155 -0.69 -10.93 -27.19
N GLN A 156 0.57 -11.29 -26.92
CA GLN A 156 1.12 -12.58 -27.35
C GLN A 156 0.50 -13.77 -26.61
N TYR A 157 0.01 -13.55 -25.39
CA TYR A 157 -0.53 -14.60 -24.52
C TYR A 157 -2.02 -14.43 -24.23
N LEU A 158 -2.55 -13.21 -24.32
CA LEU A 158 -3.94 -12.88 -24.01
C LEU A 158 -4.63 -12.19 -25.20
N PRO A 159 -5.96 -12.36 -25.36
CA PRO A 159 -6.72 -11.59 -26.34
C PRO A 159 -6.57 -10.08 -26.13
N GLY A 160 -6.58 -9.30 -27.23
CA GLY A 160 -6.38 -7.84 -27.20
C GLY A 160 -7.33 -7.06 -26.27
N GLN A 161 -8.54 -7.60 -26.02
CA GLN A 161 -9.52 -7.00 -25.10
C GLN A 161 -9.05 -6.90 -23.65
N PHE A 162 -8.04 -7.68 -23.24
CA PHE A 162 -7.49 -7.62 -21.88
C PHE A 162 -6.75 -6.32 -21.59
N VAL A 163 -6.20 -5.63 -22.60
CA VAL A 163 -5.53 -4.33 -22.41
C VAL A 163 -6.51 -3.22 -22.01
N PRO A 164 -7.62 -2.96 -22.74
CA PRO A 164 -8.61 -1.99 -22.30
C PRO A 164 -9.34 -2.42 -21.02
N ALA A 165 -9.56 -3.73 -20.80
CA ALA A 165 -10.10 -4.22 -19.54
C ALA A 165 -9.15 -3.91 -18.36
N ALA A 166 -7.84 -4.11 -18.55
CA ALA A 166 -6.83 -3.73 -17.57
C ALA A 166 -6.84 -2.23 -17.31
N LYS A 167 -6.95 -1.38 -18.34
CA LYS A 167 -7.08 0.07 -18.18
C LYS A 167 -8.29 0.46 -17.32
N ALA A 168 -9.44 -0.17 -17.57
CA ALA A 168 -10.65 0.07 -16.78
C ALA A 168 -10.48 -0.39 -15.33
N ALA A 169 -9.98 -1.61 -15.11
CA ALA A 169 -9.76 -2.19 -13.79
C ALA A 169 -8.69 -1.43 -12.99
N HIS A 170 -7.52 -1.17 -13.57
CA HIS A 170 -6.44 -0.41 -12.93
C HIS A 170 -6.91 0.98 -12.50
N GLY A 171 -7.58 1.70 -13.41
CA GLY A 171 -8.10 3.02 -13.08
C GLY A 171 -9.24 2.97 -12.06
N GLY A 172 -10.06 1.92 -12.04
CA GLY A 172 -11.13 1.75 -11.04
C GLY A 172 -10.56 1.47 -9.66
N GLU A 173 -9.64 0.51 -9.57
CA GLU A 173 -8.95 0.14 -8.35
C GLU A 173 -8.12 1.30 -7.79
N ALA A 174 -7.46 2.09 -8.64
CA ALA A 174 -6.73 3.29 -8.21
C ALA A 174 -7.64 4.29 -7.47
N VAL A 175 -8.85 4.52 -7.99
CA VAL A 175 -9.82 5.41 -7.34
C VAL A 175 -10.30 4.81 -6.02
N LEU A 176 -10.64 3.52 -6.01
CA LEU A 176 -11.05 2.82 -4.78
C LEU A 176 -9.97 2.86 -3.72
N ALA A 177 -8.72 2.57 -4.07
CA ALA A 177 -7.59 2.57 -3.17
C ALA A 177 -7.30 3.97 -2.60
N VAL A 178 -7.29 5.01 -3.44
CA VAL A 178 -7.09 6.40 -2.98
C VAL A 178 -8.21 6.83 -2.03
N LEU A 179 -9.47 6.55 -2.39
CA LEU A 179 -10.61 6.87 -1.53
C LEU A 179 -10.60 6.09 -0.22
N ALA A 180 -10.24 4.80 -0.25
CA ALA A 180 -10.11 3.99 0.97
C ALA A 180 -9.04 4.57 1.90
N ILE A 181 -7.89 4.97 1.37
CA ILE A 181 -6.85 5.61 2.19
C ILE A 181 -7.34 6.95 2.76
N ILE A 182 -7.96 7.81 1.96
CA ILE A 182 -8.42 9.13 2.44
C ILE A 182 -9.58 9.01 3.45
N ILE A 183 -10.62 8.25 3.10
CA ILE A 183 -11.87 8.22 3.87
C ILE A 183 -11.74 7.31 5.08
N TRP A 184 -11.08 6.17 4.93
CA TRP A 184 -11.03 5.17 5.99
C TRP A 184 -9.73 5.28 6.79
N HIS A 185 -8.57 5.14 6.15
CA HIS A 185 -7.29 5.11 6.85
C HIS A 185 -6.93 6.46 7.49
N MET A 186 -6.94 7.55 6.73
CA MET A 186 -6.59 8.88 7.24
C MET A 186 -7.57 9.36 8.31
N TYR A 187 -8.88 9.13 8.10
CA TYR A 187 -9.87 9.43 9.13
C TYR A 187 -9.66 8.58 10.39
N GLY A 188 -9.58 7.26 10.26
CA GLY A 188 -9.47 6.35 11.40
C GLY A 188 -8.22 6.59 12.23
N VAL A 189 -7.06 6.64 11.57
CA VAL A 189 -5.75 6.74 12.21
C VAL A 189 -5.44 8.18 12.61
N HIS A 190 -5.65 9.17 11.74
CA HIS A 190 -5.16 10.54 11.95
C HIS A 190 -6.22 11.55 12.39
N ILE A 191 -7.52 11.22 12.35
CA ILE A 191 -8.57 12.16 12.80
C ILE A 191 -9.30 11.60 14.03
N LYS A 192 -9.85 10.39 13.94
CA LYS A 192 -10.65 9.77 14.99
C LYS A 192 -9.81 9.36 16.20
N ARG A 193 -8.70 8.65 15.96
CA ARG A 193 -7.82 8.12 17.03
C ARG A 193 -6.57 8.96 17.28
N PHE A 194 -6.11 9.67 16.26
CA PHE A 194 -4.84 10.41 16.28
C PHE A 194 -3.64 9.55 16.72
N ASN A 195 -3.57 8.33 16.17
CA ASN A 195 -2.57 7.33 16.53
C ASN A 195 -1.21 7.67 15.89
N LYS A 196 -0.16 7.81 16.73
CA LYS A 196 1.20 8.18 16.32
C LYS A 196 2.16 7.01 16.21
N ALA A 197 1.70 5.78 16.43
CA ALA A 197 2.58 4.61 16.57
C ALA A 197 3.46 4.35 15.34
N MET A 198 2.98 4.66 14.13
CA MET A 198 3.78 4.53 12.91
C MET A 198 4.87 5.60 12.76
N TRP A 199 4.78 6.70 13.52
CA TRP A 199 5.78 7.77 13.53
C TRP A 199 6.76 7.62 14.69
N THR A 200 6.27 7.34 15.91
CA THR A 200 7.09 7.24 17.13
C THR A 200 7.57 5.82 17.41
N GLY A 201 6.83 4.81 16.96
CA GLY A 201 7.05 3.39 17.26
C GLY A 201 6.36 2.93 18.55
N THR A 202 5.83 3.86 19.34
CA THR A 202 5.29 3.60 20.69
C THR A 202 3.86 4.11 20.84
N GLN A 203 3.13 3.55 21.81
CA GLN A 203 1.83 4.04 22.29
C GLN A 203 1.84 4.11 23.81
N THR A 204 1.02 4.99 24.38
CA THR A 204 0.79 5.04 25.84
C THR A 204 -0.06 3.86 26.29
N GLU A 205 -0.04 3.56 27.59
CA GLU A 205 -0.91 2.53 28.16
C GLU A 205 -2.40 2.79 27.92
N GLU A 206 -2.83 4.05 27.99
CA GLU A 206 -4.21 4.46 27.77
C GLU A 206 -4.65 4.24 26.31
N GLU A 207 -3.80 4.64 25.35
CA GLU A 207 -4.01 4.38 23.92
C GLU A 207 -4.12 2.88 23.65
N MET A 208 -3.21 2.08 24.22
CA MET A 208 -3.22 0.63 24.09
C MET A 208 -4.47 -0.01 24.74
N LEU A 209 -4.92 0.46 25.90
CA LEU A 209 -6.16 -0.02 26.53
C LEU A 209 -7.39 0.25 25.68
N HIS A 210 -7.43 1.40 25.01
CA HIS A 210 -8.56 1.81 24.20
C HIS A 210 -8.56 1.12 22.82
N GLU A 211 -7.42 1.04 22.14
CA GLU A 211 -7.32 0.53 20.78
C GLU A 211 -6.96 -0.97 20.69
N HIS A 212 -6.09 -1.46 21.58
CA HIS A 212 -5.50 -2.80 21.53
C HIS A 212 -5.47 -3.52 22.90
N PRO A 213 -6.61 -3.62 23.61
CA PRO A 213 -6.64 -4.12 24.98
C PRO A 213 -6.08 -5.54 25.15
N LEU A 214 -6.29 -6.43 24.17
CA LEU A 214 -5.78 -7.79 24.25
C LEU A 214 -4.27 -7.86 24.00
N GLU A 215 -3.72 -6.97 23.16
CA GLU A 215 -2.26 -6.86 22.99
C GLU A 215 -1.59 -6.37 24.27
N LEU A 216 -2.19 -5.37 24.93
CA LEU A 216 -1.68 -4.89 26.20
C LEU A 216 -1.71 -5.98 27.29
N ALA A 217 -2.79 -6.77 27.34
CA ALA A 217 -2.89 -7.90 28.25
C ALA A 217 -1.78 -8.93 28.01
N ASP A 218 -1.52 -9.28 26.75
CA ASP A 218 -0.44 -10.19 26.36
C ASP A 218 0.95 -9.64 26.72
N MET A 219 1.18 -8.34 26.54
CA MET A 219 2.43 -7.66 26.93
C MET A 219 2.63 -7.71 28.44
N LYS A 220 1.60 -7.36 29.23
CA LYS A 220 1.65 -7.41 30.70
C LYS A 220 1.82 -8.84 31.24
N ALA A 221 1.29 -9.82 30.54
CA ALA A 221 1.45 -11.24 30.87
C ALA A 221 2.82 -11.83 30.42
N GLY A 222 3.68 -11.05 29.77
CA GLY A 222 4.97 -11.52 29.26
C GLY A 222 4.85 -12.53 28.11
N LEU A 223 3.73 -12.53 27.40
CA LEU A 223 3.47 -13.41 26.25
C LEU A 223 3.96 -12.81 24.93
N ALA A 224 4.01 -11.48 24.82
CA ALA A 224 4.35 -10.76 23.60
C ALA A 224 5.79 -10.99 23.10
N ASP A 225 6.75 -11.21 24.01
CA ASP A 225 8.19 -11.29 23.69
C ASP A 225 8.76 -12.71 23.64
N LYS A 226 7.91 -13.74 23.59
CA LYS A 226 8.37 -15.14 23.57
C LYS A 226 9.07 -15.50 22.26
N ARG A 227 10.39 -15.26 22.21
CA ARG A 227 11.26 -15.68 21.11
C ARG A 227 11.66 -17.15 21.26
N PRO A 228 11.85 -17.88 20.14
CA PRO A 228 12.46 -19.20 20.16
C PRO A 228 13.88 -19.14 20.75
N ASP A 229 14.35 -20.26 21.29
CA ASP A 229 15.72 -20.37 21.81
C ASP A 229 16.78 -20.12 20.72
N ALA A 230 17.99 -19.76 21.13
CA ALA A 230 19.07 -19.38 20.23
C ALA A 230 19.46 -20.50 19.22
N ALA A 231 19.40 -21.77 19.64
CA ALA A 231 19.73 -22.89 18.76
C ALA A 231 18.64 -23.07 17.68
N THR A 232 17.36 -22.98 18.06
CA THR A 232 16.23 -22.99 17.13
C THR A 232 16.29 -21.82 16.16
N LEU A 233 16.58 -20.60 16.64
CA LEU A 233 16.75 -19.42 15.79
C LEU A 233 17.86 -19.63 14.76
N ARG A 234 19.03 -20.14 15.18
CA ARG A 234 20.14 -20.45 14.28
C ARG A 234 19.73 -21.46 13.21
N LYS A 235 19.10 -22.57 13.60
CA LYS A 235 18.61 -23.59 12.65
C LYS A 235 17.65 -23.01 11.62
N ARG A 236 16.69 -22.20 12.06
CA ARG A 236 15.72 -21.56 11.16
C ARG A 236 16.36 -20.53 10.25
N LYS A 237 17.29 -19.72 10.75
CA LYS A 237 18.06 -18.76 9.93
C LYS A 237 18.85 -19.47 8.83
N MET A 238 19.49 -20.60 9.15
CA MET A 238 20.25 -21.40 8.17
C MET A 238 19.36 -21.96 7.05
N ILE A 239 18.07 -22.21 7.32
CA ILE A 239 17.10 -22.62 6.29
C ILE A 239 16.53 -21.41 5.57
N TYR A 240 16.19 -20.36 6.32
CA TYR A 240 15.49 -19.20 5.80
C TYR A 240 16.34 -18.39 4.83
N TYR A 241 17.61 -18.10 5.15
CA TYR A 241 18.42 -17.24 4.29
C TYR A 241 18.68 -17.81 2.89
N PRO A 242 19.00 -19.10 2.69
CA PRO A 242 19.09 -19.68 1.35
C PRO A 242 17.76 -19.62 0.59
N VAL A 243 16.64 -19.96 1.25
CA VAL A 243 15.31 -19.89 0.63
C VAL A 243 14.97 -18.43 0.26
N ALA A 244 15.19 -17.49 1.18
CA ALA A 244 14.99 -16.07 0.96
C ALA A 244 15.86 -15.53 -0.17
N ALA A 245 17.11 -16.01 -0.31
CA ALA A 245 17.98 -15.65 -1.43
C ALA A 245 17.39 -16.13 -2.77
N ILE A 246 16.91 -17.38 -2.85
CA ILE A 246 16.25 -17.91 -4.06
C ILE A 246 14.99 -17.12 -4.38
N VAL A 247 14.13 -16.89 -3.38
CA VAL A 247 12.89 -16.09 -3.54
C VAL A 247 13.22 -14.67 -3.97
N THR A 248 14.26 -14.05 -3.39
CA THR A 248 14.73 -12.72 -3.79
C THR A 248 15.18 -12.70 -5.24
N LEU A 249 16.02 -13.65 -5.67
CA LEU A 249 16.44 -13.75 -7.07
C LEU A 249 15.24 -13.94 -8.02
N GLY A 250 14.26 -14.76 -7.64
CA GLY A 250 13.02 -14.92 -8.40
C GLY A 250 12.20 -13.63 -8.51
N MET A 251 12.01 -12.91 -7.41
CA MET A 251 11.31 -11.62 -7.40
C MET A 251 12.07 -10.55 -8.20
N LEU A 252 13.40 -10.49 -8.08
CA LEU A 252 14.25 -9.58 -8.85
C LEU A 252 14.17 -9.89 -10.35
N ALA A 253 14.21 -11.17 -10.74
CA ALA A 253 14.01 -11.58 -12.13
C ALA A 253 12.61 -11.21 -12.63
N GLY A 254 11.58 -11.38 -11.79
CA GLY A 254 10.21 -10.96 -12.09
C GLY A 254 10.09 -9.45 -12.31
N ILE A 255 10.65 -8.63 -11.41
CA ILE A 255 10.66 -7.16 -11.53
C ILE A 255 11.48 -6.74 -12.76
N PHE A 256 12.64 -7.34 -12.98
CA PHE A 256 13.47 -7.07 -14.15
C PHE A 256 12.73 -7.39 -15.46
N GLY A 257 12.07 -8.55 -15.54
CA GLY A 257 11.25 -8.94 -16.69
C GLY A 257 10.01 -8.05 -16.87
N PHE A 258 9.41 -7.59 -15.77
CA PHE A 258 8.30 -6.63 -15.81
C PHE A 258 8.73 -5.31 -16.48
N ILE A 259 9.88 -4.77 -16.06
CA ILE A 259 10.39 -3.46 -16.53
C ILE A 259 10.95 -3.57 -17.95
N ASN A 260 11.75 -4.59 -18.23
CA ASN A 260 12.46 -4.74 -19.52
C ASN A 260 11.63 -5.46 -20.58
N GLY A 261 10.41 -5.89 -20.24
CA GLY A 261 9.44 -6.42 -21.20
C GLY A 261 8.88 -5.38 -22.17
N GLU A 262 9.34 -4.12 -22.08
CA GLU A 262 8.78 -2.95 -22.74
C GLU A 262 8.79 -3.09 -24.26
N LYS A 263 7.65 -3.54 -24.77
CA LYS A 263 7.25 -3.41 -26.17
C LYS A 263 5.95 -2.62 -26.17
N THR A 264 6.08 -1.31 -26.30
CA THR A 264 4.95 -0.36 -26.38
C THR A 264 4.74 0.06 -27.83
N ALA A 265 3.50 0.44 -28.15
CA ALA A 265 3.11 0.86 -29.50
C ALA A 265 3.18 2.38 -29.73
N LEU A 266 3.59 3.16 -28.72
CA LEU A 266 3.46 4.63 -28.73
C LEU A 266 4.83 5.31 -28.60
N THR A 267 5.30 5.90 -29.69
CA THR A 267 6.23 7.05 -29.63
C THR A 267 5.39 8.30 -29.38
N THR A 268 5.66 9.04 -28.30
CA THR A 268 4.94 10.28 -28.02
C THR A 268 5.17 11.25 -29.17
N ILE A 269 4.11 11.55 -29.92
CA ILE A 269 4.15 12.58 -30.95
C ILE A 269 4.15 13.93 -30.24
N THR A 270 5.10 14.79 -30.58
CA THR A 270 5.16 16.16 -30.08
C THR A 270 3.80 16.82 -30.32
N PRO A 271 3.19 17.52 -29.33
CA PRO A 271 1.97 18.28 -29.56
C PRO A 271 2.20 19.15 -30.78
N LEU A 272 1.30 19.07 -31.76
CA LEU A 272 1.31 20.02 -32.87
C LEU A 272 1.18 21.40 -32.23
N THR A 273 2.25 22.18 -32.25
CA THR A 273 2.18 23.61 -31.95
C THR A 273 1.03 24.15 -32.78
N GLU A 274 0.04 24.79 -32.14
CA GLU A 274 -1.04 25.50 -32.82
C GLU A 274 -0.40 26.37 -33.90
N THR A 275 -0.38 25.84 -35.12
CA THR A 275 0.09 26.60 -36.26
C THR A 275 -1.05 27.59 -36.44
N GLN A 276 -0.78 28.89 -36.33
CA GLN A 276 -1.80 29.89 -36.63
C GLN A 276 -2.28 29.65 -38.07
N ILE A 277 -3.43 28.98 -38.22
CA ILE A 277 -4.04 28.66 -39.51
C ILE A 277 -4.65 29.92 -40.15
N TYR A 278 -4.59 31.07 -39.48
CA TYR A 278 -5.12 32.32 -40.00
C TYR A 278 -4.09 33.46 -39.96
N SER A 279 -3.47 33.71 -41.11
CA SER A 279 -2.90 35.01 -41.44
C SER A 279 -3.96 35.77 -42.25
N PRO A 280 -4.62 36.82 -41.70
CA PRO A 280 -5.50 37.63 -42.52
C PRO A 280 -4.68 38.26 -43.63
N GLN A 281 -5.04 37.98 -44.88
CA GLN A 281 -4.47 38.69 -46.03
C GLN A 281 -4.69 40.19 -45.81
N THR A 282 -3.61 40.95 -45.69
CA THR A 282 -3.67 42.40 -45.76
C THR A 282 -4.26 42.79 -47.11
N PRO A 283 -5.37 43.55 -47.15
CA PRO A 283 -5.84 44.11 -48.42
C PRO A 283 -4.79 45.13 -48.87
N LYS A 284 -4.05 44.84 -49.94
CA LYS A 284 -3.45 45.89 -50.77
C LYS A 284 -4.58 46.53 -51.57
N PRO A 285 -4.69 47.86 -51.56
CA PRO A 285 -3.98 48.66 -52.55
C PRO A 285 -2.98 49.64 -51.94
#